data_AF-A0A9E0ZGC4-F1
#
_entry.id   AF-A0A9E0ZGC4-F1
#
_cell.length_a   1.000
_cell.length_b   1.000
_cell.length_c   1.000
_cell.angle_alpha   90.00
_cell.angle_beta   90.00
_cell.angle_gamma   90.00
#
_symmetry.space_group_name_H-M   'P 1'
#
loop_
_entity.id
_entity.type
_entity.pdbx_description
1 polymer ?
#
loop_
_entity_poly.entity_id
_entity_poly.type
_entity_poly.pdbx_seq_one_letter_code
_entity_poly.pdbx_strand_id
1 'polypeptide(L)'
;MKDCIHLQQQLTGVRVKALAADSIYANNANRKFCTKYHISTSFKRKGRAAKDEPLRKILRSELSRERATRLEGSFGTQKQHYSLARIKARNRKTEVLWIFFGIHTANAVCMIEKVEKKKRKAA
;
A
#
# COMPACT_ATOMS: atom_id res chain seq x y z
N MET A 1 -1.76 -7.60 8.90
CA MET A 1 -0.55 -7.69 8.04
C MET A 1 -0.47 -9.01 7.31
N LYS A 2 -0.38 -10.15 8.02
CA LYS A 2 -0.27 -11.48 7.40
C LYS A 2 -1.45 -11.78 6.47
N ASP A 3 -2.66 -11.50 6.92
CA ASP A 3 -3.88 -11.72 6.12
C ASP A 3 -3.90 -10.84 4.87
N CYS A 4 -3.40 -9.59 4.96
CA CYS A 4 -3.28 -8.70 3.81
C CYS A 4 -2.29 -9.25 2.77
N ILE A 5 -1.16 -9.81 3.21
CA ILE A 5 -0.17 -10.44 2.34
C ILE A 5 -0.79 -11.68 1.68
N HIS A 6 -1.47 -12.52 2.47
CA HIS A 6 -2.13 -13.71 1.94
C HIS A 6 -3.18 -13.37 0.90
N LEU A 7 -4.07 -12.42 1.22
CA LEU A 7 -5.12 -11.96 0.33
C LEU A 7 -4.55 -11.37 -0.97
N GLN A 8 -3.50 -10.54 -0.88
CA GLN A 8 -2.86 -10.00 -2.08
C GLN A 8 -2.28 -11.13 -2.95
N GLN A 9 -1.64 -12.12 -2.36
CA GLN A 9 -1.05 -13.23 -3.11
C GLN A 9 -2.13 -14.11 -3.75
N GLN A 10 -3.25 -14.31 -3.07
CA GLN A 10 -4.41 -15.03 -3.61
C GLN A 10 -5.04 -14.27 -4.78
N LEU A 11 -5.25 -12.95 -4.65
CA LEU A 11 -5.90 -12.13 -5.67
C LEU A 11 -5.03 -11.91 -6.91
N THR A 12 -3.72 -11.81 -6.75
CA THR A 12 -2.81 -11.49 -7.86
C THR A 12 -2.06 -12.69 -8.40
N GLY A 13 -2.03 -13.82 -7.67
CA GLY A 13 -1.19 -14.97 -7.98
C GLY A 13 0.32 -14.74 -7.84
N VAL A 14 0.75 -13.55 -7.39
CA VAL A 14 2.17 -13.16 -7.32
C VAL A 14 2.63 -13.10 -5.86
N ARG A 15 3.72 -13.82 -5.56
CA ARG A 15 4.36 -13.81 -4.23
C ARG A 15 4.91 -12.41 -3.88
N VAL A 16 4.63 -11.94 -2.67
CA VAL A 16 5.19 -10.68 -2.16
C VAL A 16 6.70 -10.84 -1.92
N LYS A 17 7.49 -9.96 -2.53
CA LYS A 17 8.94 -9.87 -2.31
C LYS A 17 9.34 -8.70 -1.41
N ALA A 18 8.56 -7.63 -1.42
CA ALA A 18 8.82 -6.44 -0.62
C ALA A 18 7.53 -5.86 -0.04
N LEU A 19 7.62 -5.32 1.17
CA LEU A 19 6.51 -4.75 1.91
C LEU A 19 6.94 -3.41 2.52
N ALA A 20 6.20 -2.37 2.18
CA ALA A 20 6.26 -1.10 2.89
C ALA A 20 5.07 -1.00 3.85
N ALA A 21 5.35 -0.91 5.15
CA ALA A 21 4.32 -0.86 6.18
C ALA A 21 4.66 0.19 7.24
N ASP A 22 3.66 0.57 8.03
CA ASP A 22 3.84 1.46 9.17
C ASP A 22 4.67 0.80 10.29
N SER A 23 5.38 1.62 11.05
CA SER A 23 6.13 1.25 12.24
C SER A 23 5.32 0.46 13.28
N ILE A 24 4.00 0.67 13.40
CA ILE A 24 3.14 -0.08 14.32
C ILE A 24 3.14 -1.59 14.02
N TYR A 25 3.39 -1.98 12.76
CA TYR A 25 3.47 -3.37 12.34
C TYR A 25 4.85 -3.99 12.56
N ALA A 26 5.84 -3.22 13.02
CA ALA A 26 7.23 -3.65 13.16
C ALA A 26 7.50 -4.47 14.45
N ASN A 27 6.59 -5.37 14.82
CA ASN A 27 6.71 -6.26 15.97
C ASN A 27 7.54 -7.54 15.66
N ASN A 28 7.94 -8.28 16.69
CA ASN A 28 8.82 -9.45 16.54
C ASN A 28 8.17 -10.57 15.72
N ALA A 29 6.85 -10.79 15.87
CA ALA A 29 6.12 -11.82 15.15
C ALA A 29 6.10 -11.53 13.63
N ASN A 30 5.85 -10.29 13.25
CA ASN A 30 5.84 -9.83 11.86
C ASN A 30 7.25 -9.83 11.25
N ARG A 31 8.28 -9.47 12.03
CA ARG A 31 9.68 -9.56 11.58
C ARG A 31 10.08 -11.01 11.29
N LYS A 32 9.80 -11.94 12.21
CA LYS A 32 10.06 -13.38 12.01
C LYS A 32 9.32 -13.91 10.78
N PHE A 33 8.07 -13.51 10.60
CA PHE A 33 7.28 -13.86 9.41
C PHE A 33 7.95 -13.35 8.12
N CYS A 34 8.27 -12.06 8.02
CA CYS A 34 8.89 -11.51 6.82
C CYS A 34 10.26 -12.14 6.54
N THR A 35 11.07 -12.42 7.57
CA THR A 35 12.33 -13.15 7.40
C THR A 35 12.12 -14.57 6.88
N LYS A 36 11.18 -15.33 7.44
CA LYS A 36 10.86 -16.70 7.01
C LYS A 36 10.46 -16.77 5.53
N TYR A 37 9.71 -15.78 5.06
CA TYR A 37 9.22 -15.74 3.67
C TYR A 37 10.09 -14.87 2.75
N HIS A 38 11.28 -14.45 3.18
CA HIS A 38 12.20 -13.60 2.42
C HIS A 38 11.57 -12.31 1.87
N ILE A 39 10.70 -11.69 2.68
CA ILE A 39 10.05 -10.43 2.35
C ILE A 39 10.92 -9.28 2.87
N SER A 40 11.41 -8.46 1.95
CA SER A 40 12.11 -7.21 2.28
C SER A 40 11.13 -6.21 2.88
N THR A 41 11.49 -5.54 3.97
CA THR A 41 10.57 -4.64 4.68
C THR A 41 11.16 -3.25 4.89
N SER A 42 10.28 -2.25 5.01
CA SER A 42 10.64 -0.88 5.43
C SER A 42 10.97 -0.76 6.93
N PHE A 43 10.95 -1.86 7.70
CA PHE A 43 11.13 -1.79 9.15
C PHE A 43 12.58 -1.49 9.55
N LYS A 44 12.75 -0.59 10.52
CA LYS A 44 14.05 -0.36 11.18
C LYS A 44 14.49 -1.66 11.86
N ARG A 45 15.73 -2.11 11.62
CA ARG A 45 16.30 -3.33 12.21
C ARG A 45 16.42 -3.20 13.74
N LYS A 46 16.34 -4.32 14.46
CA LYS A 46 16.68 -4.41 15.89
C LYS A 46 18.10 -4.94 16.07
N GLY A 47 18.81 -4.41 17.05
CA GLY A 47 20.16 -4.86 17.41
C GLY A 47 21.25 -4.41 16.43
N ARG A 48 22.37 -5.14 16.42
CA ARG A 48 23.58 -4.78 15.67
C ARG A 48 23.32 -4.70 14.17
N ALA A 49 23.96 -3.72 13.53
CA ALA A 49 23.97 -3.55 12.08
C ALA A 49 24.51 -4.80 11.38
N ALA A 50 23.92 -5.17 10.25
CA ALA A 50 24.43 -6.25 9.41
C ALA A 50 25.57 -5.74 8.52
N LYS A 51 26.38 -6.65 7.96
CA LYS A 51 27.45 -6.29 7.01
C LYS A 51 26.94 -5.54 5.78
N ASP A 52 25.71 -5.85 5.36
CA ASP A 52 25.00 -5.28 4.21
C ASP A 52 24.04 -4.12 4.58
N GLU A 53 24.20 -3.50 5.75
CA GLU A 53 23.32 -2.42 6.21
C GLU A 53 23.23 -1.21 5.25
N PRO A 54 24.29 -0.78 4.53
CA PRO A 54 24.18 0.34 3.58
C PRO A 54 23.13 0.08 2.49
N LEU A 55 23.16 -1.10 1.86
CA LEU A 55 22.20 -1.49 0.83
C LEU A 55 20.78 -1.61 1.40
N ARG A 56 20.65 -2.19 2.60
CA ARG A 56 19.35 -2.29 3.28
C ARG A 56 18.76 -0.93 3.63
N LYS A 57 19.60 0.06 3.96
CA LYS A 57 19.16 1.42 4.25
C LYS A 57 18.55 2.07 3.00
N ILE A 58 19.19 1.90 1.84
CA ILE A 58 18.69 2.38 0.54
C ILE A 58 17.35 1.70 0.20
N LEU A 59 17.27 0.38 0.32
CA LEU A 59 16.01 -0.34 0.07
C LEU A 59 14.89 0.14 1.01
N ARG A 60 15.22 0.38 2.28
CA ARG A 60 14.27 0.88 3.27
C ARG A 60 13.78 2.29 2.95
N SER A 61 14.67 3.17 2.50
CA SER A 61 14.29 4.53 2.09
C SER A 61 13.40 4.51 0.85
N GLU A 62 13.72 3.66 -0.14
CA GLU A 62 12.89 3.51 -1.34
C GLU A 62 11.49 2.97 -1.00
N LEU A 63 11.41 1.92 -0.18
CA LEU A 63 10.11 1.38 0.25
C LEU A 63 9.30 2.41 1.05
N SER A 64 9.96 3.19 1.91
CA SER A 64 9.29 4.26 2.66
C SER A 64 8.81 5.39 1.75
N ARG A 65 9.59 5.74 0.72
CA ARG A 65 9.24 6.75 -0.28
C ARG A 65 8.02 6.31 -1.08
N GLU A 66 8.03 5.09 -1.64
CA GLU A 66 6.89 4.53 -2.38
C GLU A 66 5.61 4.49 -1.53
N ARG A 67 5.73 4.18 -0.23
CA ARG A 67 4.60 4.22 0.70
C ARG A 67 4.04 5.64 0.83
N ALA A 68 4.90 6.63 1.09
CA ALA A 68 4.48 8.00 1.29
C ALA A 68 3.90 8.65 0.02
N THR A 69 4.53 8.42 -1.13
CA THR A 69 4.15 9.09 -2.37
C THR A 69 2.98 8.41 -3.08
N ARG A 70 3.03 7.09 -3.27
CA ARG A 70 2.02 6.38 -4.05
C ARG A 70 0.85 5.92 -3.21
N LEU A 71 1.13 5.21 -2.11
CA LEU A 71 0.06 4.65 -1.28
C LEU A 71 -0.65 5.77 -0.51
N GLU A 72 0.08 6.44 0.38
CA GLU A 72 -0.48 7.51 1.21
C GLU A 72 -0.93 8.71 0.38
N GLY A 73 -0.19 9.08 -0.68
CA GLY A 73 -0.60 10.13 -1.62
C GLY A 73 -1.94 9.83 -2.29
N SER A 74 -2.18 8.59 -2.74
CA SER A 74 -3.47 8.22 -3.34
C SER A 74 -4.63 8.34 -2.33
N PHE A 75 -4.41 7.93 -1.08
CA PHE A 75 -5.40 8.11 -0.01
C PHE A 75 -5.61 9.59 0.32
N GLY A 76 -4.56 10.42 0.24
CA GLY A 76 -4.64 11.87 0.39
C GLY A 76 -5.56 12.48 -0.66
N THR A 77 -5.35 12.14 -1.93
CA THR A 77 -6.21 12.57 -3.03
C THR A 77 -7.67 12.13 -2.82
N GLN A 78 -7.89 10.87 -2.42
CA GLN A 78 -9.23 10.37 -2.14
C GLN A 78 -9.92 11.12 -1.00
N LYS A 79 -9.19 11.45 0.07
CA LYS A 79 -9.73 12.22 1.20
C LYS A 79 -10.07 13.65 0.79
N GLN A 80 -9.16 14.33 0.09
CA GLN A 80 -9.29 15.76 -0.24
C GLN A 80 -10.24 16.02 -1.42
N HIS A 81 -10.17 15.22 -2.48
CA HIS A 81 -10.90 15.47 -3.73
C HIS A 81 -12.13 14.58 -3.94
N TYR A 82 -12.23 13.46 -3.20
CA TYR A 82 -13.34 12.50 -3.36
C TYR A 82 -14.17 12.32 -2.08
N SER A 83 -14.18 13.33 -1.21
CA SER A 83 -15.02 13.39 0.00
C SER A 83 -14.84 12.23 0.99
N LEU A 84 -13.70 11.53 0.97
CA LEU A 84 -13.39 10.48 1.95
C LEU A 84 -12.76 11.02 3.24
N ALA A 85 -12.52 12.33 3.35
CA ALA A 85 -12.05 12.94 4.60
C ALA A 85 -13.08 12.83 5.74
N ARG A 86 -14.38 12.87 5.43
CA ARG A 86 -15.45 12.79 6.42
C ARG A 86 -16.57 11.86 5.93
N ILE A 87 -16.66 10.69 6.56
CA ILE A 87 -17.72 9.72 6.29
C ILE A 87 -18.99 10.15 7.03
N LYS A 88 -20.08 10.39 6.28
CA LYS A 88 -21.37 10.84 6.84
C LYS A 88 -22.26 9.67 7.29
N ALA A 89 -22.00 8.47 6.79
CA ALA A 89 -22.71 7.26 7.18
C ALA A 89 -22.54 6.99 8.69
N ARG A 90 -23.56 6.40 9.32
CA ARG A 90 -23.62 6.19 10.78
C ARG A 90 -23.62 4.72 11.20
N ASN A 91 -23.79 3.80 10.25
CA ASN A 91 -23.81 2.36 10.51
C ASN A 91 -22.60 1.71 9.84
N ARG A 92 -21.99 0.71 10.49
CA ARG A 92 -20.80 0.02 9.96
C ARG A 92 -20.96 -0.46 8.51
N LYS A 93 -22.11 -1.05 8.18
CA LYS A 93 -22.38 -1.53 6.81
C LYS A 93 -22.39 -0.38 5.79
N THR A 94 -23.01 0.74 6.14
CA THR A 94 -23.12 1.90 5.25
C THR A 94 -21.83 2.71 5.20
N GLU A 95 -21.04 2.73 6.27
CA GLU A 95 -19.67 3.29 6.27
C GLU A 95 -18.75 2.54 5.30
N VAL A 96 -18.74 1.21 5.39
CA VAL A 96 -17.93 0.38 4.48
C VAL A 96 -18.37 0.59 3.03
N LEU A 97 -19.68 0.62 2.77
CA LEU A 97 -20.22 0.87 1.44
C LEU A 97 -19.81 2.25 0.90
N TRP A 98 -19.87 3.29 1.75
CA TRP A 98 -19.47 4.65 1.40
C TRP A 98 -18.00 4.73 1.01
N ILE A 99 -17.12 4.14 1.84
CA ILE A 99 -15.68 4.10 1.57
C ILE A 99 -15.40 3.32 0.28
N PHE A 100 -16.07 2.17 0.09
CA PHE A 100 -15.93 1.33 -1.09
C PHE A 100 -16.25 2.11 -2.36
N PHE A 101 -17.42 2.76 -2.44
CA PHE A 101 -17.79 3.53 -3.61
C PHE A 101 -16.90 4.76 -3.81
N GLY A 102 -16.53 5.48 -2.76
CA GLY A 102 -15.63 6.64 -2.92
C GLY A 102 -14.26 6.26 -3.50
N ILE A 103 -13.69 5.12 -3.08
CA ILE A 103 -12.44 4.61 -3.65
C ILE A 103 -12.63 4.21 -5.12
N HIS A 104 -13.71 3.49 -5.45
CA HIS A 104 -13.96 3.04 -6.82
C HIS A 104 -14.25 4.19 -7.78
N THR A 105 -15.01 5.21 -7.34
CA THR A 105 -15.25 6.41 -8.13
C THR A 105 -13.95 7.16 -8.41
N ALA A 106 -13.09 7.35 -7.40
CA ALA A 106 -11.78 7.97 -7.60
C ALA A 106 -10.92 7.20 -8.60
N ASN A 107 -10.90 5.87 -8.49
CA ASN A 107 -10.16 5.01 -9.42
C ASN A 107 -10.74 5.08 -10.84
N ALA A 108 -12.08 5.10 -11.00
CA ALA A 108 -12.73 5.20 -12.29
C ALA A 108 -12.37 6.51 -13.01
N VAL A 109 -12.42 7.64 -12.31
CA VAL A 109 -12.04 8.95 -12.86
C VAL A 109 -10.57 8.93 -13.32
N CYS A 110 -9.65 8.41 -12.50
CA CYS A 110 -8.24 8.28 -12.89
C CYS A 110 -8.01 7.31 -14.07
N MET A 111 -8.94 6.40 -14.34
CA MET A 111 -8.85 5.47 -15.47
C MET A 111 -9.32 6.09 -16.79
N ILE A 112 -10.25 7.05 -16.76
CA ILE A 112 -10.78 7.69 -17.97
C ILE A 112 -9.65 8.29 -18.81
N GLU A 113 -8.82 9.15 -18.21
CA GLU A 113 -7.69 9.79 -18.89
C GLU A 113 -6.71 8.78 -19.49
N LYS A 114 -6.48 7.65 -18.79
CA LYS A 114 -5.58 6.59 -19.27
C LYS A 114 -6.16 5.87 -20.47
N VAL A 115 -7.46 5.59 -20.46
CA VAL A 115 -8.16 4.95 -21.59
C VAL A 115 -8.17 5.87 -22.79
N GLU A 116 -8.49 7.15 -22.61
CA GLU A 116 -8.47 8.14 -23.70
C GLU A 116 -7.08 8.28 -24.32
N LYS A 117 -6.04 8.40 -23.49
CA LYS A 117 -4.65 8.46 -23.96
C LYS A 117 -4.25 7.19 -24.72
N LYS A 118 -4.72 6.02 -24.30
CA LYS A 118 -4.47 4.76 -25.01
C LYS A 118 -5.18 4.73 -26.36
N LYS A 119 -6.43 5.20 -26.45
CA LYS A 119 -7.18 5.33 -27.71
C LYS A 119 -6.48 6.26 -28.69
N ARG A 120 -6.04 7.44 -28.24
CA ARG A 120 -5.30 8.42 -29.08
C ARG A 120 -3.97 7.91 -29.62
N LYS A 121 -3.31 6.98 -28.92
CA LYS A 121 -2.06 6.36 -29.38
C LYS A 121 -2.27 5.21 -30.37
N ALA A 122 -3.48 4.65 -30.41
CA ALA A 122 -3.84 3.54 -31.27
C ALA A 122 -4.51 3.98 -32.59
N ALA A 123 -5.02 5.22 -32.62
CA ALA A 123 -5.40 5.94 -33.83
C ALA A 123 -4.18 6.64 -34.45
#